data_AF-A0A9Q1CJE6-F1
#
_entry.id   AF-A0A9Q1CJE6-F1
#
_cell.length_a   1.000
_cell.length_b   1.000
_cell.length_c   1.000
_cell.angle_alpha   90.00
_cell.angle_beta   90.00
_cell.angle_gamma   90.00
#
_symmetry.space_group_name_H-M   'P 1'
#
loop_
_entity.id
_entity.type
_entity.pdbx_description
1 polymer ?
#
loop_
_entity_poly.entity_id
_entity_poly.type
_entity_poly.pdbx_seq_one_letter_code
_entity_poly.pdbx_strand_id
1 'polypeptide(L)'
;MMYTLKGSVPVVRGVTVYHRNSMRSDPKLKMFCTYQDQQLEQHENTTLVKVLVEMQKPKLEIKKFGGDCMTFNKFMRQFKSRVEGLCSDDERIAYLEQNTVGEAHKIVVGFSYLDAKVGYPAAMAELKQRYGDPEVIANSYIKKVMS
;
A
#
# COMPACT_ATOMS: atom_id res chain seq x y z
N MET A 1 -37.76 7.47 27.64
CA MET A 1 -37.01 8.11 26.53
C MET A 1 -35.56 7.69 26.66
N MET A 2 -35.06 6.94 25.68
CA MET A 2 -33.68 6.45 25.63
C MET A 2 -32.87 7.30 24.66
N TYR A 3 -31.72 7.80 25.09
CA TYR A 3 -30.73 8.41 24.20
C TYR A 3 -29.59 7.41 24.02
N THR A 4 -29.38 6.95 22.79
CA THR A 4 -28.27 6.08 22.40
C THR A 4 -27.16 6.96 21.83
N LEU A 5 -26.06 7.12 22.56
CA LEU A 5 -24.82 7.68 21.98
C LEU A 5 -24.06 6.55 21.28
N LYS A 6 -23.85 6.71 19.97
CA LYS A 6 -23.02 5.84 19.13
C LYS A 6 -21.61 5.74 19.72
N GLY A 7 -21.15 4.51 20.01
CA GLY A 7 -19.75 4.24 20.37
C GLY A 7 -19.49 3.04 21.28
N SER A 8 -20.49 2.25 21.65
CA SER A 8 -20.31 1.16 22.62
C SER A 8 -20.10 -0.19 21.95
N VAL A 9 -18.88 -0.71 21.99
CA VAL A 9 -18.63 -2.15 21.81
C VAL A 9 -19.09 -2.85 23.10
N PRO A 10 -19.96 -3.87 23.05
CA PRO A 10 -20.44 -4.51 24.27
C PRO A 10 -19.34 -5.44 24.81
N VAL A 11 -18.81 -5.13 25.99
CA VAL A 11 -17.98 -6.07 26.74
C VAL A 11 -18.89 -6.93 27.62
N VAL A 12 -18.74 -8.24 27.43
CA VAL A 12 -19.52 -9.32 28.04
C VAL A 12 -19.33 -9.34 29.56
N ARG A 13 -20.47 -9.42 30.26
CA ARG A 13 -20.72 -9.83 31.65
C ARG A 13 -19.59 -9.65 32.68
N GLY A 14 -19.84 -8.74 33.63
CA GLY A 14 -19.37 -8.90 35.01
C GLY A 14 -18.42 -7.85 35.57
N VAL A 15 -18.26 -6.68 34.94
CA VAL A 15 -17.39 -5.62 35.48
C VAL A 15 -18.16 -4.30 35.52
N THR A 16 -18.37 -3.79 36.73
CA THR A 16 -18.92 -2.48 37.02
C THR A 16 -18.24 -1.40 36.16
N VAL A 17 -19.02 -0.69 35.35
CA VAL A 17 -18.52 0.43 34.55
C VAL A 17 -18.27 1.61 35.49
N TYR A 18 -17.07 1.70 36.05
CA TYR A 18 -16.65 2.88 36.80
C TYR A 18 -16.35 4.01 35.82
N HIS A 19 -16.86 5.22 36.10
CA HIS A 19 -16.46 6.42 35.36
C HIS A 19 -14.94 6.57 35.44
N ARG A 20 -14.25 6.96 34.35
CA ARG A 20 -12.78 7.16 34.28
C ARG A 20 -12.22 7.99 35.46
N ASN A 21 -13.03 8.90 36.00
CA ASN A 21 -12.71 9.73 37.17
C ASN A 21 -12.81 8.97 38.52
N SER A 22 -13.69 7.97 38.64
CA SER A 22 -13.85 7.11 39.83
C SER A 22 -12.76 6.04 39.93
N MET A 23 -12.13 5.65 38.81
CA MET A 23 -11.02 4.68 38.81
C MET A 23 -9.72 5.26 39.37
N ARG A 24 -9.57 6.59 39.41
CA ARG A 24 -8.36 7.28 39.92
C ARG A 24 -8.35 7.42 41.45
N SER A 25 -9.42 7.03 42.15
CA SER A 25 -9.58 7.13 43.61
C SER A 25 -8.99 5.95 44.37
N ASP A 26 -9.12 4.73 43.83
CA ASP A 26 -8.52 3.52 44.40
C ASP A 26 -7.04 3.42 43.96
N PRO A 27 -6.08 3.30 44.90
CA PRO A 27 -4.66 3.24 44.58
C PRO A 27 -4.26 2.15 43.59
N LYS A 28 -4.88 0.97 43.67
CA LYS A 28 -4.56 -0.17 42.78
C LYS A 28 -5.10 0.05 41.37
N LEU A 29 -6.32 0.56 41.26
CA LEU A 29 -6.94 0.88 39.96
C LEU A 29 -6.28 2.09 39.29
N LYS A 30 -5.91 3.10 40.08
CA LYS A 30 -5.13 4.26 39.59
C LYS A 30 -3.81 3.81 39.00
N MET A 31 -3.08 2.95 39.70
CA MET A 31 -1.81 2.39 39.27
C MET A 31 -1.97 1.57 37.98
N PHE A 32 -2.99 0.71 37.89
CA PHE A 32 -3.28 -0.05 36.67
C PHE A 32 -3.60 0.85 35.46
N CYS A 33 -4.43 1.88 35.65
CA CYS A 33 -4.77 2.85 34.60
C CYS A 33 -3.54 3.64 34.15
N THR A 34 -2.69 4.11 35.07
CA THR A 34 -1.46 4.82 34.72
C THR A 34 -0.47 3.94 33.96
N TYR A 35 -0.37 2.65 34.30
CA TYR A 35 0.47 1.72 33.54
C TYR A 35 -0.06 1.52 32.12
N GLN A 36 -1.38 1.37 31.94
CA GLN A 36 -1.97 1.26 30.61
C GLN A 36 -1.76 2.53 29.78
N ASP A 37 -1.99 3.70 30.36
CA ASP A 37 -1.76 4.99 29.71
C ASP A 37 -0.29 5.13 29.28
N GLN A 38 0.67 4.77 30.15
CA GLN A 38 2.09 4.80 29.83
C GLN A 38 2.49 3.80 28.73
N GLN A 39 1.87 2.61 28.68
CA GLN A 39 2.12 1.63 27.61
C GLN A 39 1.55 2.10 26.27
N LEU A 40 0.37 2.73 26.27
CA LEU A 40 -0.24 3.34 25.08
C LEU A 40 0.63 4.48 24.55
N GLU A 41 1.06 5.40 25.42
CA GLU A 41 1.97 6.49 25.06
C GLU A 41 3.31 5.97 24.51
N GLN A 42 3.89 4.92 25.11
CA GLN A 42 5.11 4.29 24.59
C GLN A 42 4.88 3.63 23.23
N HIS A 43 3.75 2.97 23.03
CA HIS A 43 3.39 2.34 21.75
C HIS A 43 3.17 3.39 20.64
N GLU A 44 2.46 4.47 20.96
CA GLU A 44 2.26 5.61 20.07
C GLU A 44 3.59 6.25 19.69
N ASN A 45 4.43 6.58 20.68
CA ASN A 45 5.77 7.13 20.44
C ASN A 45 6.63 6.19 19.58
N THR A 46 6.61 4.89 19.85
CA THR A 46 7.32 3.89 19.05
C THR A 46 6.82 3.86 17.59
N THR A 47 5.51 3.99 17.39
CA THR A 47 4.89 4.01 16.07
C THR A 47 5.26 5.28 15.30
N LEU A 48 5.23 6.44 15.97
CA LEU A 48 5.64 7.71 15.38
C LEU A 48 7.11 7.70 14.94
N VAL A 49 8.01 7.19 15.78
CA VAL A 49 9.44 7.06 15.43
C VAL A 49 9.62 6.17 14.20
N LYS A 50 8.90 5.04 14.10
CA LYS A 50 8.94 4.16 12.92
C LYS A 50 8.50 4.87 11.64
N VAL A 51 7.41 5.64 11.70
CA VAL A 51 6.94 6.43 10.54
C VAL A 51 7.96 7.49 10.14
N LEU A 52 8.55 8.20 11.11
CA LEU A 52 9.58 9.21 10.85
C LEU A 52 10.82 8.62 10.16
N VAL A 53 11.28 7.46 10.63
CA VAL A 53 12.40 6.74 9.99
C VAL A 53 12.05 6.33 8.56
N GLU A 54 10.82 5.86 8.31
CA GLU A 54 10.39 5.49 6.96
C GLU A 54 10.33 6.71 6.01
N MET A 55 9.84 7.86 6.50
CA MET A 55 9.78 9.11 5.74
C MET A 55 11.16 9.69 5.42
N GLN A 56 12.18 9.39 6.23
CA GLN A 56 13.56 9.82 6.02
C GLN A 56 14.32 8.96 5.01
N LYS A 57 13.79 7.79 4.62
CA LYS A 57 14.43 6.95 3.60
C LYS A 57 14.47 7.70 2.26
N PRO A 58 15.54 7.53 1.46
CA PRO A 58 15.57 8.06 0.10
C PRO A 58 14.35 7.59 -0.69
N LYS A 59 13.70 8.52 -1.38
CA LYS A 59 12.57 8.19 -2.26
C LYS A 59 13.10 7.37 -3.43
N LEU A 60 12.57 6.17 -3.61
CA LEU A 60 12.83 5.39 -4.82
C LEU A 60 11.84 5.82 -5.89
N GLU A 61 12.35 6.27 -7.02
CA GLU A 61 11.55 6.59 -8.20
C GLU A 61 11.26 5.34 -9.03
N ILE A 62 10.04 5.28 -9.55
CA ILE A 62 9.68 4.30 -10.58
C ILE A 62 10.35 4.76 -11.88
N LYS A 63 11.21 3.91 -12.44
CA LYS A 63 11.80 4.22 -13.74
C LYS A 63 10.75 4.00 -14.83
N LYS A 64 10.63 4.97 -15.74
CA LYS A 64 9.69 4.84 -16.87
C LYS A 64 10.00 3.61 -17.71
N PHE A 65 8.97 2.89 -18.10
CA PHE A 65 9.08 1.65 -18.86
C PHE A 65 8.64 1.84 -20.31
N GLY A 66 9.54 1.52 -21.25
CA GLY A 66 9.31 1.73 -22.68
C GLY A 66 8.94 0.48 -23.49
N GLY A 67 9.00 -0.71 -22.90
CA GLY A 67 8.83 -1.99 -23.60
C GLY A 67 10.09 -2.86 -23.72
N ASP A 68 11.19 -2.55 -23.02
CA ASP A 68 12.37 -3.44 -22.98
C ASP A 68 12.14 -4.60 -22.00
N CYS A 69 11.94 -5.81 -22.53
CA CYS A 69 11.73 -7.04 -21.76
C CYS A 69 12.77 -7.25 -20.65
N MET A 70 14.04 -6.87 -20.87
CA MET A 70 15.09 -7.02 -19.86
C MET A 70 14.86 -6.15 -18.61
N THR A 71 14.12 -5.05 -18.77
CA THR A 71 13.82 -4.10 -17.69
C THR A 71 12.43 -4.32 -17.07
N PHE A 72 11.57 -5.11 -17.71
CA PHE A 72 10.18 -5.28 -17.31
C PHE A 72 10.04 -5.75 -15.85
N ASN A 73 10.74 -6.81 -15.46
CA ASN A 73 10.68 -7.33 -14.08
C ASN A 73 11.11 -6.29 -13.04
N LYS A 74 12.07 -5.43 -13.38
CA LYS A 74 12.51 -4.33 -12.51
C LYS A 74 11.42 -3.27 -12.38
N PHE A 75 10.84 -2.86 -13.51
CA PHE A 75 9.71 -1.93 -13.54
C PHE A 75 8.54 -2.46 -12.70
N MET A 76 8.13 -3.72 -12.89
CA MET A 76 7.02 -4.31 -12.14
C MET A 76 7.25 -4.31 -10.64
N ARG A 77 8.45 -4.68 -10.16
CA ARG A 77 8.75 -4.62 -8.72
C ARG A 77 8.63 -3.19 -8.16
N GLN A 78 9.15 -2.20 -8.90
CA GLN A 78 9.06 -0.80 -8.50
C GLN A 78 7.60 -0.32 -8.47
N PHE A 79 6.84 -0.62 -9.52
CA PHE A 79 5.44 -0.22 -9.64
C PHE A 79 4.57 -0.81 -8.52
N LYS A 80 4.64 -2.13 -8.31
CA LYS A 80 3.84 -2.80 -7.28
C LYS A 80 4.14 -2.32 -5.86
N SER A 81 5.42 -2.13 -5.54
CA SER A 81 5.85 -1.67 -4.20
C SER A 81 5.45 -0.23 -3.88
N ARG A 82 5.15 0.59 -4.91
CA ARG A 82 4.87 2.03 -4.74
C ARG A 82 3.42 2.42 -5.02
N VAL A 83 2.68 1.61 -5.79
CA VAL A 83 1.34 1.99 -6.26
C VAL A 83 0.29 0.96 -5.82
N GLU A 84 0.48 -0.32 -6.13
CA GLU A 84 -0.58 -1.33 -6.02
C GLU A 84 -1.14 -1.46 -4.60
N GLY A 85 -0.32 -1.38 -3.55
CA GLY A 85 -0.78 -1.47 -2.16
C GLY A 85 -1.39 -0.20 -1.56
N LEU A 86 -1.28 0.95 -2.25
CA LEU A 86 -1.60 2.27 -1.70
C LEU A 86 -2.73 3.00 -2.45
N CYS A 87 -2.99 2.59 -3.69
CA CYS A 87 -3.83 3.32 -4.63
C CYS A 87 -5.11 2.53 -4.98
N SER A 88 -6.18 3.27 -5.26
CA SER A 88 -7.40 2.80 -5.91
C SER A 88 -7.13 2.31 -7.34
N ASP A 89 -8.10 1.62 -7.96
CA ASP A 89 -7.94 1.12 -9.33
C ASP A 89 -7.77 2.26 -10.35
N ASP A 90 -8.50 3.37 -10.19
CA ASP A 90 -8.36 4.57 -11.03
C ASP A 90 -6.96 5.19 -10.91
N GLU A 91 -6.45 5.32 -9.68
CA GLU A 91 -5.08 5.81 -9.46
C GLU A 91 -4.05 4.84 -10.03
N ARG A 92 -4.25 3.52 -9.89
CA ARG A 92 -3.33 2.51 -10.41
C ARG A 92 -3.18 2.61 -11.91
N ILE A 93 -4.26 2.75 -12.67
CA ILE A 93 -4.18 2.88 -14.14
C ILE A 93 -3.56 4.22 -14.56
N ALA A 94 -3.89 5.32 -13.87
CA ALA A 94 -3.29 6.63 -14.13
C ALA A 94 -1.77 6.61 -13.86
N TYR A 95 -1.33 6.00 -12.75
CA TYR A 95 0.09 5.83 -12.48
C TYR A 95 0.76 4.89 -13.48
N LEU A 96 0.09 3.85 -13.94
CA LEU A 96 0.62 2.94 -14.97
C LEU A 96 0.86 3.69 -16.27
N GLU A 97 -0.07 4.56 -16.66
CA GLU A 97 0.04 5.42 -17.83
C GLU A 97 1.20 6.42 -17.68
N GLN A 98 1.33 7.09 -16.54
CA GLN A 98 2.39 8.07 -16.27
C GLN A 98 3.80 7.46 -16.30
N ASN A 99 3.92 6.22 -15.82
CA ASN A 99 5.20 5.51 -15.68
C ASN A 99 5.54 4.63 -16.88
N THR A 100 4.75 4.70 -17.96
CA THR A 100 5.07 4.05 -19.23
C THR A 100 5.39 5.09 -20.29
N VAL A 101 6.19 4.68 -21.28
CA VAL A 101 6.53 5.48 -22.47
C VAL A 101 6.54 4.57 -23.70
N GLY A 102 6.65 5.15 -24.90
CA GLY A 102 6.85 4.39 -26.13
C GLY A 102 5.72 3.39 -26.41
N GLU A 103 6.08 2.14 -26.74
CA GLU A 103 5.10 1.09 -27.05
C GLU A 103 4.26 0.70 -25.82
N ALA A 104 4.92 0.53 -24.66
CA ALA A 104 4.24 0.17 -23.43
C ALA A 104 3.16 1.20 -23.04
N HIS A 105 3.40 2.49 -23.27
CA HIS A 105 2.40 3.53 -23.01
C HIS A 105 1.19 3.43 -23.94
N LYS A 106 1.42 3.18 -25.24
CA LYS A 106 0.31 3.01 -26.21
C LYS A 106 -0.61 1.87 -25.81
N ILE A 107 -0.05 0.77 -25.31
CA ILE A 107 -0.80 -0.36 -24.77
C ILE A 107 -1.67 0.11 -23.60
N VAL A 108 -1.05 0.75 -22.60
CA VAL A 108 -1.75 1.17 -21.37
C VAL A 108 -2.86 2.18 -21.66
N VAL A 109 -2.61 3.19 -22.50
CA VAL A 109 -3.61 4.19 -22.90
C VAL A 109 -4.82 3.53 -23.57
N GLY A 110 -4.62 2.49 -24.37
CA GLY A 110 -5.73 1.74 -24.98
C GLY A 110 -6.70 1.16 -23.95
N PHE A 111 -6.20 0.76 -22.78
CA PHE A 111 -7.01 0.24 -21.68
C PHE A 111 -7.47 1.32 -20.69
N SER A 112 -6.84 2.51 -20.65
CA SER A 112 -7.20 3.58 -19.70
C SER A 112 -8.53 4.26 -20.01
N TYR A 113 -9.09 4.02 -21.20
CA TYR A 113 -10.47 4.40 -21.54
C TYR A 113 -11.55 3.46 -20.96
N LEU A 114 -11.18 2.31 -20.42
CA LEU A 114 -12.12 1.38 -19.79
C LEU A 114 -12.34 1.72 -18.33
N ASP A 115 -13.42 1.18 -17.74
CA ASP A 115 -13.60 1.19 -16.28
C ASP A 115 -12.34 0.62 -15.61
N ALA A 116 -11.80 1.29 -14.59
CA ALA A 116 -10.50 0.96 -14.04
C ALA A 116 -10.43 -0.46 -13.46
N LYS A 117 -11.54 -1.03 -12.97
CA LYS A 117 -11.59 -2.42 -12.48
C LYS A 117 -11.40 -3.44 -13.59
N VAL A 118 -11.62 -3.05 -14.84
CA VAL A 118 -11.42 -3.85 -16.05
C VAL A 118 -10.12 -3.46 -16.76
N GLY A 119 -9.92 -2.16 -16.98
CA GLY A 119 -8.79 -1.61 -17.73
C GLY A 119 -7.45 -1.89 -17.05
N TYR A 120 -7.34 -1.69 -15.73
CA TYR A 120 -6.08 -1.91 -15.02
C TYR A 120 -5.59 -3.35 -15.10
N PRO A 121 -6.37 -4.38 -14.72
CA PRO A 121 -5.91 -5.75 -14.81
C PRO A 121 -5.66 -6.19 -16.27
N ALA A 122 -6.44 -5.69 -17.24
CA ALA A 122 -6.23 -6.00 -18.66
C ALA A 122 -4.90 -5.42 -19.18
N ALA A 123 -4.61 -4.15 -18.88
CA ALA A 123 -3.33 -3.52 -19.23
C ALA A 123 -2.14 -4.26 -18.62
N MET A 124 -2.25 -4.65 -17.34
CA MET A 124 -1.21 -5.40 -16.63
C MET A 124 -0.97 -6.79 -17.26
N ALA A 125 -2.04 -7.47 -17.66
CA ALA A 125 -1.95 -8.77 -18.34
C ALA A 125 -1.24 -8.65 -19.70
N GLU A 126 -1.64 -7.65 -20.51
CA GLU A 126 -1.03 -7.41 -21.82
C GLU A 126 0.46 -7.06 -21.71
N LEU A 127 0.84 -6.17 -20.78
CA LEU A 127 2.25 -5.85 -20.54
C LEU A 127 3.05 -7.08 -20.11
N LYS A 128 2.48 -7.93 -19.24
CA LYS A 128 3.14 -9.16 -18.80
C LYS A 128 3.30 -10.16 -19.93
N GLN A 129 2.28 -10.32 -20.78
CA GLN A 129 2.33 -11.22 -21.93
C GLN A 129 3.42 -10.78 -22.92
N ARG A 130 3.52 -9.49 -23.23
CA ARG A 130 4.51 -8.97 -24.18
C ARG A 130 5.94 -8.96 -23.65
N TYR A 131 6.13 -8.58 -22.39
CA TYR A 131 7.46 -8.21 -21.88
C TYR A 131 7.92 -9.03 -20.67
N GLY A 132 7.01 -9.76 -20.04
CA GLY A 132 7.25 -10.52 -18.80
C GLY A 132 7.41 -12.02 -18.99
N ASP A 133 7.25 -12.52 -20.20
CA ASP A 133 7.46 -13.93 -20.52
C ASP A 133 8.97 -14.28 -20.39
N PRO A 134 9.35 -15.30 -19.58
CA PRO A 134 10.74 -15.68 -19.38
C PRO A 134 11.48 -16.06 -20.66
N GLU A 135 10.80 -16.71 -21.62
CA GLU A 135 11.38 -17.10 -22.91
C GLU A 135 11.63 -15.87 -23.78
N VAL A 136 10.68 -14.93 -23.80
CA VAL A 136 10.85 -13.64 -24.51
C VAL A 136 12.03 -12.86 -23.93
N ILE A 137 12.18 -12.83 -22.61
CA ILE A 137 13.30 -12.16 -21.93
C ILE A 137 14.63 -12.85 -22.28
N ALA A 138 14.70 -14.17 -22.24
CA ALA A 138 15.89 -14.94 -22.59
C ALA A 138 16.31 -14.69 -24.04
N ASN A 139 15.37 -14.76 -24.98
CA ASN A 139 15.59 -14.48 -26.39
C ASN A 139 16.07 -13.03 -26.63
N SER A 140 15.53 -12.05 -25.90
CA SER A 140 15.99 -10.66 -25.95
C SER A 140 17.44 -10.52 -25.48
N TYR A 141 17.85 -11.27 -24.45
CA TYR A 141 19.22 -11.26 -23.96
C TYR A 141 20.18 -11.85 -25.00
N ILE A 142 19.86 -13.01 -25.58
CA ILE A 142 20.67 -13.65 -26.62
C ILE A 142 20.89 -12.69 -27.79
N LYS A 143 19.82 -12.07 -28.31
CA LYS A 143 19.91 -11.09 -29.39
C LYS A 143 20.85 -9.93 -29.06
N LYS A 144 20.79 -9.41 -27.83
CA LYS A 144 21.60 -8.27 -27.40
C LYS A 144 23.07 -8.60 -27.21
N VAL A 145 23.39 -9.83 -26.80
CA VAL A 145 24.79 -10.27 -26.64
C VAL A 145 25.41 -10.66 -27.98
N MET A 146 24.59 -11.03 -28.97
CA MET A 146 25.03 -11.43 -30.30
C MET A 146 25.01 -10.29 -31.35
N SER A 147 24.49 -9.11 -30.99
CA SER A 147 24.47 -7.90 -31.83
C SER A 147 25.68 -7.01 -31.55
#